data_AF-A0AAW9SAF8-F1
#
_entry.id   AF-A0AAW9SAF8-F1
#
_cell.length_a   1.000
_cell.length_b   1.000
_cell.length_c   1.000
_cell.angle_alpha   90.00
_cell.angle_beta   90.00
_cell.angle_gamma   90.00
#
_symmetry.space_group_name_H-M   'P 1'
#
loop_
_entity.id
_entity.type
_entity.pdbx_description
1 polymer ?
#
loop_
_entity_poly.entity_id
_entity_poly.type
_entity_poly.pdbx_seq_one_letter_code
_entity_poly.pdbx_strand_id
1 'polypeptide(L)'
;MEKIAVNRNVEMHLSLSRADLWLFICLSTYFIMNGAQLWETVIMTPAWTAAPPASLVFFQAPYGLDFKVFWIVVHSCHEVIFLLALVFNWKIRARRLPLLILFVVHVAIRVWTLAYFVPTIIEFQHLPFSNAIDPELVVKAAQWRHLNYLRVGLFFIVNLLFIPVFSLQSTQQ
;
A
#
# COMPACT_ATOMS: atom_id res chain seq x y z
N MET A 1 -43.70 19.44 8.53
CA MET A 1 -42.69 18.73 9.34
C MET A 1 -42.39 17.33 8.79
N GLU A 2 -43.39 16.56 8.35
CA GLU A 2 -43.23 15.20 7.78
C GLU A 2 -42.32 15.12 6.54
N LYS A 3 -42.51 15.99 5.54
CA LYS A 3 -41.61 16.05 4.35
C LYS A 3 -40.14 16.30 4.71
N ILE A 4 -39.89 17.08 5.76
CA ILE A 4 -38.52 17.37 6.24
C ILE A 4 -37.92 16.12 6.90
N ALA A 5 -38.72 15.34 7.64
CA ALA A 5 -38.27 14.10 8.26
C ALA A 5 -37.97 13.00 7.21
N VAL A 6 -38.84 12.84 6.21
CA VAL A 6 -38.62 11.87 5.11
C VAL A 6 -37.36 12.22 4.31
N ASN A 7 -37.17 13.49 3.95
CA ASN A 7 -35.98 13.90 3.20
C ASN A 7 -34.69 13.68 4.00
N ARG A 8 -34.73 13.93 5.32
CA ARG A 8 -33.61 13.68 6.24
C ARG A 8 -33.27 12.20 6.36
N ASN A 9 -34.27 11.30 6.35
CA ASN A 9 -34.04 9.85 6.37
C ASN A 9 -33.39 9.36 5.08
N VAL A 10 -33.86 9.84 3.92
CA VAL A 10 -33.30 9.49 2.61
C VAL A 10 -31.83 9.93 2.50
N GLU A 11 -31.52 11.18 2.86
CA GLU A 11 -30.15 11.69 2.88
C GLU A 11 -29.23 10.89 3.82
N MET A 12 -29.74 10.50 4.99
CA MET A 12 -29.02 9.67 5.95
C MET A 12 -28.68 8.29 5.35
N HIS A 13 -29.66 7.57 4.78
CA HIS A 13 -29.43 6.27 4.16
C HIS A 13 -28.44 6.33 2.98
N LEU A 14 -28.56 7.34 2.11
CA LEU A 14 -27.61 7.58 1.01
C LEU A 14 -26.19 7.84 1.52
N SER A 15 -26.04 8.64 2.59
CA SER A 15 -24.72 8.94 3.17
C SER A 15 -24.05 7.71 3.77
N LEU A 16 -24.82 6.85 4.45
CA LEU A 16 -24.34 5.58 5.04
C LEU A 16 -23.91 4.62 3.93
N SER A 17 -24.72 4.47 2.88
CA SER A 17 -24.40 3.65 1.71
C SER A 17 -23.12 4.09 1.01
N ARG A 18 -22.89 5.41 0.87
CA ARG A 18 -21.65 5.94 0.28
C ARG A 18 -20.44 5.69 1.19
N ALA A 19 -20.59 5.84 2.50
CA ALA A 19 -19.52 5.59 3.46
C ALA A 19 -19.02 4.13 3.41
N ASP A 20 -19.95 3.18 3.37
CA ASP A 20 -19.63 1.75 3.24
C ASP A 20 -19.02 1.41 1.88
N LEU A 21 -19.58 1.96 0.80
CA LEU A 21 -19.04 1.76 -0.54
C LEU A 21 -17.59 2.22 -0.66
N TRP A 22 -17.27 3.43 -0.21
CA TRP A 22 -15.90 3.94 -0.30
C TRP A 22 -14.94 3.20 0.61
N LEU A 23 -15.40 2.77 1.79
CA LEU A 23 -14.61 1.93 2.67
C LEU A 23 -14.32 0.57 2.05
N PHE A 24 -15.32 -0.04 1.40
CA PHE A 24 -15.17 -1.30 0.67
C PHE A 24 -14.20 -1.16 -0.51
N ILE A 25 -14.35 -0.12 -1.34
CA ILE A 25 -13.45 0.14 -2.47
C ILE A 25 -12.01 0.34 -1.96
N CYS A 26 -11.82 1.10 -0.87
CA CYS A 26 -10.51 1.27 -0.26
C CYS A 26 -9.91 -0.07 0.19
N LEU A 27 -10.68 -0.88 0.91
CA LEU A 27 -10.26 -2.21 1.36
C LEU A 27 -9.86 -3.12 0.18
N SER A 28 -10.69 -3.19 -0.86
CA SER A 28 -10.47 -4.03 -2.04
C SER A 28 -9.25 -3.58 -2.85
N THR A 29 -9.12 -2.28 -3.12
CA THR A 29 -7.97 -1.74 -3.87
C THR A 29 -6.65 -1.93 -3.11
N TYR A 30 -6.69 -1.84 -1.78
CA TYR A 30 -5.54 -2.13 -0.95
C TYR A 30 -5.15 -3.62 -1.03
N PHE A 31 -6.10 -4.55 -1.00
CA PHE A 31 -5.81 -5.98 -1.21
C PHE A 31 -5.19 -6.27 -2.59
N ILE A 32 -5.70 -5.63 -3.65
CA ILE A 32 -5.14 -5.76 -5.01
C ILE A 32 -3.69 -5.28 -5.03
N MET A 33 -3.42 -4.09 -4.46
CA MET A 33 -2.07 -3.52 -4.36
C MET A 33 -1.14 -4.42 -3.54
N ASN A 34 -1.61 -4.93 -2.40
CA ASN A 34 -0.87 -5.87 -1.56
C ASN A 34 -0.60 -7.20 -2.28
N GLY A 35 -1.49 -7.66 -3.15
CA GLY A 35 -1.29 -8.84 -3.98
C GLY A 35 -0.11 -8.69 -4.94
N ALA A 36 -0.02 -7.54 -5.64
CA ALA A 36 1.14 -7.23 -6.48
C ALA A 36 2.43 -7.15 -5.66
N GLN A 37 2.36 -6.52 -4.48
CA GLN A 37 3.51 -6.37 -3.60
C GLN A 37 3.98 -7.71 -3.03
N LEU A 38 3.04 -8.62 -2.72
CA LEU A 38 3.34 -9.98 -2.28
C LEU A 38 4.08 -10.76 -3.36
N TRP A 39 3.59 -10.70 -4.61
CA TRP A 39 4.27 -11.35 -5.73
C TRP A 39 5.71 -10.84 -5.89
N GLU A 40 5.91 -9.52 -5.89
CA GLU A 40 7.26 -8.94 -6.02
C GLU A 40 8.16 -9.35 -4.85
N THR A 41 7.60 -9.44 -3.65
CA THR A 41 8.36 -9.74 -2.42
C THR A 41 8.73 -11.21 -2.31
N VAL A 42 7.86 -12.11 -2.77
CA VAL A 42 8.06 -13.55 -2.66
C VAL A 42 8.84 -14.11 -3.85
N ILE A 43 8.64 -13.55 -5.04
CA ILE A 43 9.23 -14.08 -6.28
C ILE A 43 10.40 -13.21 -6.75
N MET A 44 10.17 -11.92 -6.98
CA MET A 44 11.17 -11.05 -7.59
C MET A 44 12.31 -10.70 -6.64
N THR A 45 12.00 -10.30 -5.42
CA THR A 45 12.99 -9.85 -4.43
C THR A 45 14.06 -10.91 -4.17
N PRO A 46 13.72 -12.18 -3.86
CA PRO A 46 14.73 -13.21 -3.68
C PRO A 46 15.58 -13.45 -4.93
N ALA A 47 14.99 -13.35 -6.12
CA ALA A 47 15.69 -13.57 -7.38
C ALA A 47 16.78 -12.52 -7.63
N TRP A 48 16.45 -11.22 -7.53
CA TRP A 48 17.43 -10.17 -7.83
C TRP A 48 18.40 -9.90 -6.66
N THR A 49 18.09 -10.32 -5.43
CA THR A 49 18.98 -10.18 -4.25
C THR A 49 19.90 -11.39 -4.02
N ALA A 50 19.79 -12.45 -4.83
CA ALA A 50 20.49 -13.71 -4.58
C ALA A 50 22.02 -13.61 -4.64
N ALA A 51 22.55 -12.89 -5.63
CA ALA A 51 23.98 -12.75 -5.88
C ALA A 51 24.28 -11.49 -6.71
N PRO A 52 23.99 -10.27 -6.19
CA PRO A 52 24.34 -9.04 -6.90
C PRO A 52 25.88 -8.93 -7.01
N PRO A 53 26.41 -8.33 -8.10
CA PRO A 53 25.68 -7.66 -9.18
C PRO A 53 25.15 -8.60 -10.28
N ALA A 54 25.58 -9.86 -10.35
CA ALA A 54 25.14 -10.78 -11.40
C ALA A 54 23.61 -10.99 -11.41
N SER A 55 22.99 -11.13 -10.24
CA SER A 55 21.53 -11.27 -10.12
C SER A 55 20.75 -9.98 -10.41
N LEU A 56 21.41 -8.82 -10.58
CA LEU A 56 20.74 -7.57 -10.97
C LEU A 56 20.39 -7.51 -12.46
N VAL A 57 20.68 -8.56 -13.22
CA VAL A 57 20.34 -8.70 -14.65
C VAL A 57 18.86 -8.41 -14.95
N PHE A 58 17.95 -8.62 -13.99
CA PHE A 58 16.52 -8.28 -14.13
C PHE A 58 16.26 -6.80 -14.40
N PHE A 59 17.21 -5.91 -14.09
CA PHE A 59 17.10 -4.46 -14.30
C PHE A 59 17.84 -3.97 -15.56
N GLN A 60 18.46 -4.86 -16.33
CA GLN A 60 19.40 -4.49 -17.38
C GLN A 60 18.83 -4.65 -18.79
N ALA A 61 19.39 -3.88 -19.73
CA ALA A 61 18.99 -3.92 -21.14
C ALA A 61 19.27 -5.30 -21.80
N PRO A 62 18.51 -5.69 -22.84
CA PRO A 62 17.44 -4.91 -23.48
C PRO A 62 16.04 -5.09 -22.87
N TYR A 63 15.87 -5.97 -21.88
CA TYR A 63 14.54 -6.34 -21.33
C TYR A 63 14.39 -6.05 -19.83
N GLY A 64 15.07 -5.02 -19.34
CA GLY A 64 15.07 -4.66 -17.92
C GLY A 64 13.67 -4.32 -17.42
N LEU A 65 13.32 -4.82 -16.24
CA LEU A 65 12.05 -4.55 -15.59
C LEU A 65 12.10 -3.20 -14.88
N ASP A 66 11.17 -2.31 -15.23
CA ASP A 66 10.94 -1.05 -14.53
C ASP A 66 9.54 -1.04 -13.90
N PHE A 67 9.51 -1.14 -12.57
CA PHE A 67 8.26 -1.13 -11.79
C PHE A 67 7.84 0.28 -11.35
N LYS A 68 8.63 1.32 -11.66
CA LYS A 68 8.42 2.67 -11.14
C LYS A 68 7.06 3.24 -11.50
N VAL A 69 6.69 3.20 -12.79
CA VAL A 69 5.42 3.76 -13.27
C VAL A 69 4.24 3.01 -12.65
N PHE A 70 4.31 1.67 -12.60
CA PHE A 70 3.29 0.83 -11.97
C PHE A 70 3.06 1.25 -10.51
N TRP A 71 4.13 1.33 -9.71
CA TRP A 71 4.02 1.66 -8.29
C TRP A 71 3.55 3.09 -8.05
N ILE A 72 3.99 4.06 -8.85
CA ILE A 72 3.50 5.44 -8.75
C ILE A 72 1.99 5.47 -8.97
N VAL A 73 1.51 4.89 -10.08
CA VAL A 73 0.09 4.92 -10.43
C VAL A 73 -0.76 4.21 -9.38
N VAL A 74 -0.41 2.98 -9.01
CA VAL A 74 -1.21 2.17 -8.08
C VAL A 74 -1.27 2.81 -6.70
N HIS A 75 -0.15 3.30 -6.18
CA HIS A 75 -0.15 3.98 -4.87
C HIS A 75 -0.93 5.28 -4.90
N SER A 76 -0.75 6.14 -5.91
CA SER A 76 -1.48 7.40 -6.01
C SER A 76 -3.00 7.18 -6.11
N CYS A 77 -3.44 6.19 -6.90
CA CYS A 77 -4.85 5.82 -6.97
C CYS A 77 -5.39 5.36 -5.61
N HIS A 78 -4.66 4.48 -4.92
CA HIS A 78 -5.06 4.00 -3.59
C HIS A 78 -5.12 5.13 -2.55
N GLU A 79 -4.13 6.04 -2.54
CA GLU A 79 -4.07 7.18 -1.61
C GLU A 79 -5.27 8.11 -1.80
N VAL A 80 -5.67 8.39 -3.04
CA VAL A 80 -6.89 9.18 -3.34
C VAL A 80 -8.15 8.45 -2.85
N ILE A 81 -8.25 7.14 -3.09
CA ILE A 81 -9.40 6.33 -2.63
C ILE A 81 -9.48 6.31 -1.10
N PHE A 82 -8.34 6.19 -0.40
CA PHE A 82 -8.29 6.24 1.06
C PHE A 82 -8.78 7.61 1.56
N LEU A 83 -8.30 8.72 0.97
CA LEU A 83 -8.79 10.05 1.32
C LEU A 83 -10.31 10.17 1.13
N LEU A 84 -10.87 9.63 0.04
CA LEU A 84 -12.31 9.60 -0.16
C LEU A 84 -13.02 8.77 0.90
N ALA A 85 -12.52 7.59 1.25
CA ALA A 85 -13.06 6.77 2.32
C ALA A 85 -13.08 7.52 3.66
N LEU A 86 -12.01 8.27 3.99
CA LEU A 86 -11.94 9.10 5.19
C LEU A 86 -12.96 10.25 5.16
N VAL A 87 -13.11 10.93 4.02
CA VAL A 87 -14.07 12.03 3.84
C VAL A 87 -15.51 11.54 4.03
N PHE A 88 -15.89 10.44 3.37
CA PHE A 88 -17.25 9.90 3.47
C PHE A 88 -17.55 9.28 4.85
N ASN A 89 -16.54 8.75 5.55
CA ASN A 89 -16.71 8.22 6.91
C ASN A 89 -16.51 9.27 8.02
N TRP A 90 -16.22 10.54 7.69
CA TRP A 90 -15.83 11.55 8.69
C TRP A 90 -16.90 11.83 9.76
N LYS A 91 -18.18 11.73 9.38
CA LYS A 91 -19.31 11.95 10.31
C LYS A 91 -19.60 10.75 11.21
N ILE A 92 -19.06 9.57 10.90
CA ILE A 92 -19.26 8.35 11.67
C ILE A 92 -18.19 8.29 12.76
N ARG A 93 -18.56 8.72 13.99
CA ARG A 93 -17.63 8.86 15.12
C ARG A 93 -16.81 7.61 15.38
N ALA A 94 -17.44 6.44 15.31
CA ALA A 94 -16.79 5.15 15.55
C ALA A 94 -15.70 4.81 14.52
N ARG A 95 -15.83 5.25 13.26
CA ARG A 95 -14.88 4.95 12.18
C ARG A 95 -13.81 6.01 11.99
N ARG A 96 -14.11 7.28 12.31
CA ARG A 96 -13.22 8.42 12.02
C ARG A 96 -11.82 8.26 12.60
N LEU A 97 -11.70 8.00 13.90
CA LEU A 97 -10.39 7.92 14.56
C LEU A 97 -9.59 6.69 14.08
N PRO A 98 -10.16 5.47 14.02
CA PRO A 98 -9.49 4.32 13.43
C PRO A 98 -9.00 4.56 12.01
N LEU A 99 -9.83 5.12 11.12
CA LEU A 99 -9.43 5.40 9.74
C LEU A 99 -8.29 6.42 9.66
N LEU A 100 -8.32 7.46 10.51
CA LEU A 100 -7.26 8.44 10.57
C LEU A 100 -5.94 7.81 11.02
N ILE A 101 -5.97 6.95 12.04
CA ILE A 101 -4.78 6.21 12.51
C ILE A 101 -4.22 5.33 11.40
N LEU A 102 -5.08 4.55 10.73
CA LEU A 102 -4.66 3.71 9.61
C LEU A 102 -4.05 4.52 8.46
N PHE A 103 -4.60 5.70 8.19
CA PHE A 103 -4.08 6.60 7.16
C PHE A 103 -2.69 7.13 7.54
N VAL A 104 -2.51 7.61 8.78
CA VAL A 104 -1.21 8.09 9.25
C VAL A 104 -0.15 6.98 9.22
N VAL A 105 -0.50 5.77 9.68
CA VAL A 105 0.42 4.62 9.63
C VAL A 105 0.77 4.26 8.19
N HIS A 106 -0.21 4.23 7.29
CA HIS A 106 0.03 4.01 5.86
C HIS A 106 1.03 5.04 5.30
N VAL A 107 0.78 6.33 5.54
CA VAL A 107 1.66 7.42 5.08
C VAL A 107 3.07 7.30 5.68
N ALA A 108 3.20 6.93 6.95
CA ALA A 108 4.51 6.73 7.58
C ALA A 108 5.32 5.62 6.88
N ILE A 109 4.67 4.49 6.56
CA ILE A 109 5.31 3.40 5.80
C ILE A 109 5.66 3.87 4.38
N ARG A 110 4.81 4.69 3.74
CA ARG A 110 5.09 5.28 2.42
C ARG A 110 6.30 6.22 2.46
N VAL A 111 6.40 7.10 3.45
CA VAL A 111 7.56 7.99 3.63
C VAL A 111 8.83 7.15 3.81
N TRP A 112 8.80 6.11 4.64
CA TRP A 112 9.93 5.20 4.79
C TRP A 112 10.29 4.50 3.47
N THR A 113 9.28 4.09 2.70
CA THR A 113 9.45 3.48 1.36
C THR A 113 10.21 4.40 0.41
N LEU A 114 9.77 5.66 0.31
CA LEU A 114 10.38 6.66 -0.56
C LEU A 114 11.78 7.05 -0.09
N ALA A 115 12.01 7.11 1.22
CA ALA A 115 13.30 7.52 1.79
C ALA A 115 14.40 6.45 1.68
N TYR A 116 14.06 5.16 1.78
CA TYR A 116 15.05 4.08 1.79
C TYR A 116 14.98 3.18 0.55
N PHE A 117 13.80 2.65 0.22
CA PHE A 117 13.68 1.58 -0.78
C PHE A 117 13.84 2.09 -2.21
N VAL A 118 13.23 3.24 -2.52
CA VAL A 118 13.32 3.87 -3.84
C VAL A 118 14.74 4.27 -4.22
N PRO A 119 15.52 5.00 -3.39
CA PRO A 119 16.89 5.33 -3.77
C PRO A 119 17.77 4.07 -3.89
N THR A 120 17.59 3.10 -3.00
CA THR A 120 18.39 1.87 -3.03
C THR A 120 18.13 1.02 -4.28
N ILE A 121 16.88 0.91 -4.73
CA ILE A 121 16.58 0.15 -5.96
C ILE A 121 17.10 0.87 -7.21
N ILE A 122 17.03 2.21 -7.24
CA ILE A 122 17.60 3.03 -8.33
C ILE A 122 19.10 2.82 -8.41
N GLU A 123 19.80 2.79 -7.27
CA GLU A 123 21.24 2.48 -7.23
C GLU A 123 21.52 1.11 -7.84
N PHE A 124 20.78 0.06 -7.45
CA PHE A 124 20.93 -1.27 -8.04
C PHE A 124 20.64 -1.30 -9.55
N GLN A 125 19.67 -0.53 -10.04
CA GLN A 125 19.35 -0.43 -11.48
C GLN A 125 20.49 0.19 -12.30
N HIS A 126 21.33 1.02 -11.68
CA HIS A 126 22.46 1.67 -12.35
C HIS A 126 23.76 0.87 -12.28
N LEU A 127 23.81 -0.23 -11.54
CA LEU A 127 25.00 -1.07 -11.45
C LEU A 127 25.16 -1.94 -12.71
N PRO A 128 26.36 -1.96 -13.32
CA PRO A 128 26.63 -2.81 -14.46
C PRO A 128 26.63 -4.29 -14.05
N PHE A 129 26.34 -5.16 -15.01
CA PHE A 129 26.53 -6.59 -14.83
C PHE A 129 27.99 -6.90 -14.52
N SER A 130 28.22 -7.78 -13.56
CA SER A 130 29.53 -8.38 -13.33
C SER A 130 29.38 -9.77 -12.72
N ASN A 131 30.24 -10.69 -13.12
CA ASN A 131 30.35 -12.00 -12.49
C ASN A 131 31.20 -11.98 -11.20
N ALA A 132 31.85 -10.85 -10.90
CA ALA A 132 32.59 -10.69 -9.65
C ALA A 132 31.60 -10.51 -8.49
N ILE A 133 31.79 -11.27 -7.42
CA ILE A 133 31.01 -11.12 -6.19
C ILE A 133 31.50 -9.87 -5.47
N ASP A 134 30.57 -8.95 -5.20
CA ASP A 134 30.80 -7.78 -4.38
C ASP A 134 30.14 -8.01 -3.00
N PRO A 135 30.93 -8.23 -1.93
CA PRO A 135 30.40 -8.50 -0.59
C PRO A 135 29.52 -7.37 -0.03
N GLU A 136 29.82 -6.12 -0.37
CA GLU A 136 29.05 -4.97 0.14
C GLU A 136 27.66 -4.93 -0.50
N LEU A 137 27.58 -5.17 -1.81
CA LEU A 137 26.31 -5.26 -2.53
C LEU A 137 25.45 -6.42 -2.04
N VAL A 138 26.06 -7.57 -1.72
CA VAL A 138 25.35 -8.73 -1.17
C VAL A 138 24.72 -8.38 0.18
N VAL A 139 25.49 -7.75 1.09
CA VAL A 139 24.98 -7.33 2.41
C VAL A 139 23.85 -6.31 2.26
N LYS A 140 24.04 -5.31 1.39
CA LYS A 140 23.04 -4.26 1.13
C LYS A 140 21.75 -4.83 0.56
N ALA A 141 21.84 -5.74 -0.40
CA ALA A 141 20.68 -6.42 -1.00
C ALA A 141 19.93 -7.30 0.02
N ALA A 142 20.67 -8.02 0.87
CA ALA A 142 20.08 -8.80 1.96
C ALA A 142 19.34 -7.90 2.95
N GLN A 143 19.94 -6.76 3.36
CA GLN A 143 19.29 -5.79 4.22
C GLN A 143 18.01 -5.22 3.59
N TRP A 144 18.07 -4.84 2.30
CA TRP A 144 16.89 -4.39 1.56
C TRP A 144 15.77 -5.44 1.58
N ARG A 145 16.10 -6.72 1.33
CA ARG A 145 15.15 -7.83 1.34
C ARG A 145 14.49 -8.02 2.71
N HIS A 146 15.27 -8.04 3.78
CA HIS A 146 14.74 -8.22 5.14
C HIS A 146 13.83 -7.08 5.56
N LEU A 147 14.22 -5.84 5.26
CA LEU A 147 13.38 -4.67 5.52
C LEU A 147 12.14 -4.67 4.64
N ASN A 148 12.22 -5.18 3.40
CA ASN A 148 11.06 -5.33 2.53
C ASN A 148 10.03 -6.29 3.13
N TYR A 149 10.45 -7.42 3.69
CA TYR A 149 9.54 -8.33 4.39
C TYR A 149 8.78 -7.64 5.52
N LEU A 150 9.49 -6.86 6.34
CA LEU A 150 8.86 -6.07 7.39
C LEU A 150 7.87 -5.04 6.82
N ARG A 151 8.30 -4.26 5.83
CA ARG A 151 7.48 -3.24 5.17
C ARG A 151 6.19 -3.82 4.60
N VAL A 152 6.28 -4.93 3.88
CA VAL A 152 5.12 -5.62 3.28
C VAL A 152 4.22 -6.18 4.37
N GLY A 153 4.78 -6.82 5.40
CA GLY A 153 4.01 -7.29 6.55
C GLY A 153 3.20 -6.16 7.21
N LEU A 154 3.80 -4.98 7.40
CA LEU A 154 3.10 -3.80 7.93
C LEU A 154 1.95 -3.35 7.02
N PHE A 155 2.14 -3.33 5.70
CA PHE A 155 1.06 -2.98 4.77
C PHE A 155 -0.10 -3.99 4.81
N PHE A 156 0.18 -5.28 4.98
CA PHE A 156 -0.86 -6.30 5.19
C PHE A 156 -1.58 -6.11 6.53
N ILE A 157 -0.86 -5.81 7.61
CA ILE A 157 -1.46 -5.52 8.92
C ILE A 157 -2.41 -4.32 8.82
N VAL A 158 -1.98 -3.21 8.22
CA VAL A 158 -2.84 -2.03 8.00
C VAL A 158 -4.09 -2.43 7.23
N ASN A 159 -3.93 -3.19 6.15
CA ASN A 159 -5.05 -3.61 5.30
C ASN A 159 -6.03 -4.54 6.04
N LEU A 160 -5.55 -5.47 6.87
CA LEU A 160 -6.41 -6.34 7.69
C LEU A 160 -7.16 -5.55 8.77
N LEU A 161 -6.56 -4.50 9.32
CA LEU A 161 -7.19 -3.65 10.33
C LEU A 161 -8.36 -2.80 9.78
N PHE A 162 -8.53 -2.68 8.46
CA PHE A 162 -9.74 -2.10 7.88
C PHE A 162 -10.99 -2.99 8.07
N ILE A 163 -10.82 -4.31 8.19
CA ILE A 163 -11.95 -5.26 8.34
C ILE A 163 -12.78 -4.94 9.58
N PRO A 164 -12.21 -4.83 10.80
CA PRO A 164 -13.00 -4.47 11.98
C PRO A 164 -13.56 -3.05 11.88
N VAL A 165 -12.95 -2.12 11.14
CA VAL A 165 -13.51 -0.77 10.94
C VAL A 165 -14.85 -0.82 10.18
N PHE A 166 -15.01 -1.81 9.29
CA PHE A 166 -16.26 -2.05 8.58
C PHE A 166 -17.42 -2.37 9.54
N SER A 167 -17.16 -3.13 10.62
CA SER A 167 -18.17 -3.54 11.60
C SER A 167 -18.51 -2.48 12.65
N LEU A 168 -17.74 -1.40 12.80
CA LEU A 168 -17.95 -0.38 13.84
C LEU A 168 -19.21 0.49 13.68
N GLN A 169 -20.00 0.31 12.62
CA GLN A 169 -21.21 1.09 12.38
C GLN A 169 -22.49 0.40 12.86
N SER A 170 -22.48 -0.94 13.00
CA SER A 170 -23.67 -1.71 13.39
C SER A 170 -24.02 -1.60 14.88
N THR A 171 -23.14 -1.03 15.70
CA THR A 171 -23.30 -0.99 17.17
C THR A 171 -24.05 0.27 17.67
N GLN A 172 -24.57 1.12 16.78
CA GLN A 172 -25.17 2.42 17.13
C GLN A 172 -26.57 2.66 16.50
N GLN A 173 -27.19 1.61 15.94
CA GLN A 173 -28.63 1.60 15.62
C GLN A 173 -29.38 0.84 16.71
#